data_AF-A0A9D9MA28-F1
#
_entry.id   AF-A0A9D9MA28-F1
#
_cell.length_a   1.000
_cell.length_b   1.000
_cell.length_c   1.000
_cell.angle_alpha   90.00
_cell.angle_beta   90.00
_cell.angle_gamma   90.00
#
_symmetry.space_group_name_H-M   'P 1'
#
loop_
_entity.id
_entity.type
_entity.pdbx_description
1 polymer ?
#
loop_
_entity_poly.entity_id
_entity_poly.type
_entity_poly.pdbx_seq_one_letter_code
_entity_poly.pdbx_strand_id
1 'polypeptide(L)' 'RKGADCFISGEFHYHDYFENDGMLLAELGHYQSEKFTVELLAGLISAGCPGLTVVKTSLNTNPICYDAR' A
#
# COMPACT_ATOMS: atom_id res chain seq x y z
N ARG A 1 -22.71 -3.14 -1.09
CA ARG A 1 -21.68 -3.63 -2.05
C ARG A 1 -21.82 -2.83 -3.34
N LYS A 2 -20.74 -2.22 -3.86
CA LYS A 2 -20.77 -1.33 -5.06
C LYS A 2 -20.62 -2.08 -6.40
N GLY A 3 -20.92 -3.39 -6.44
CA GLY A 3 -20.77 -4.21 -7.65
C GLY A 3 -19.32 -4.43 -8.10
N ALA A 4 -18.36 -4.40 -7.17
CA ALA A 4 -16.96 -4.71 -7.48
C ALA A 4 -16.76 -6.24 -7.59
N ASP A 5 -15.89 -6.65 -8.52
CA ASP A 5 -15.52 -8.06 -8.71
C ASP A 5 -14.43 -8.53 -7.74
N CYS A 6 -13.62 -7.59 -7.24
CA CYS A 6 -12.50 -7.84 -6.35
C CYS A 6 -12.30 -6.67 -5.38
N PHE A 7 -11.80 -6.97 -4.20
CA PHE A 7 -11.37 -6.01 -3.20
C PHE A 7 -9.87 -6.21 -2.90
N ILE A 8 -9.08 -5.17 -3.19
CA ILE A 8 -7.62 -5.17 -3.06
C ILE A 8 -7.24 -4.37 -1.81
N SER A 9 -6.40 -4.94 -0.94
CA SER A 9 -5.93 -4.30 0.29
C SER A 9 -4.47 -4.66 0.59
N GLY A 10 -3.86 -3.93 1.53
CA GLY A 10 -2.53 -4.22 2.05
C GLY A 10 -2.53 -5.35 3.08
N GLU A 11 -3.65 -5.56 3.78
CA GLU A 11 -3.76 -6.54 4.87
C GLU A 11 -5.17 -7.13 4.89
N PHE A 12 -5.24 -8.43 5.19
CA PHE A 12 -6.46 -9.14 5.59
C PHE A 12 -6.16 -10.10 6.74
N HIS A 13 -7.14 -10.32 7.59
CA HIS A 13 -7.09 -11.37 8.60
C HIS A 13 -7.65 -12.69 8.05
N TYR A 14 -7.25 -13.81 8.66
CA TYR A 14 -7.68 -15.14 8.24
C TYR A 14 -9.22 -15.26 8.11
N HIS A 15 -9.97 -14.73 9.07
CA HIS A 15 -11.43 -14.83 9.07
C HIS A 15 -12.08 -13.97 7.99
N ASP A 16 -11.42 -12.91 7.50
CA ASP A 16 -11.95 -12.06 6.43
C ASP A 16 -12.21 -12.89 5.15
N TYR A 17 -11.37 -13.90 4.89
CA TYR A 17 -11.51 -14.80 3.75
C TYR A 17 -12.74 -15.72 3.82
N PHE A 18 -13.26 -15.98 5.03
CA PHE A 18 -14.44 -16.85 5.23
C PHE A 18 -15.73 -16.05 5.46
N GLU A 19 -15.60 -14.83 5.98
CA GLU A 19 -16.75 -13.96 6.24
C GLU A 19 -17.21 -13.17 5.00
N ASN A 20 -16.32 -12.97 4.01
CA ASN A 20 -16.63 -12.23 2.79
C ASN A 20 -17.01 -13.15 1.61
N ASP A 21 -18.14 -13.85 1.76
CA ASP A 21 -18.65 -14.72 0.69
C ASP A 21 -19.04 -13.90 -0.57
N GLY A 22 -18.59 -14.40 -1.73
CA GLY A 22 -18.82 -13.83 -3.05
C GLY A 22 -17.98 -12.60 -3.44
N MET A 23 -16.92 -12.26 -2.70
CA MET A 23 -15.97 -11.21 -3.06
C MET A 23 -14.55 -11.79 -3.16
N LEU A 24 -13.86 -11.59 -4.28
CA LEU A 24 -12.44 -11.93 -4.36
C LEU A 24 -11.65 -10.94 -3.49
N LEU A 25 -10.94 -11.43 -2.48
CA LEU A 25 -10.00 -10.64 -1.70
C LEU A 25 -8.59 -10.84 -2.26
N ALA A 26 -7.87 -9.74 -2.51
CA ALA A 26 -6.52 -9.76 -3.03
C ALA A 26 -5.58 -8.94 -2.14
N GLU A 27 -4.71 -9.63 -1.40
CA GLU A 27 -3.72 -9.01 -0.51
C GLU A 27 -2.44 -8.71 -1.28
N LEU A 28 -2.04 -7.43 -1.32
CA LEU A 28 -0.78 -7.01 -1.92
C LEU A 28 0.37 -6.96 -0.90
N GLY A 29 0.05 -6.81 0.39
CA GLY A 29 0.98 -6.46 1.45
C GLY A 29 1.05 -4.94 1.66
N HIS A 30 0.94 -4.50 2.91
CA HIS A 30 0.91 -3.08 3.32
C HIS A 30 2.05 -2.28 2.70
N TYR A 31 3.29 -2.80 2.82
CA TYR A 31 4.45 -2.13 2.27
C TYR A 31 4.40 -2.04 0.73
N GLN A 32 4.01 -3.13 0.06
CA GLN A 32 3.95 -3.21 -1.39
C GLN A 32 2.89 -2.26 -1.97
N SER A 33 1.75 -2.12 -1.31
CA SER A 33 0.69 -1.21 -1.73
C SER A 33 1.05 0.26 -1.51
N GLU A 34 1.80 0.59 -0.45
CA GLU A 34 1.97 1.97 -0.01
C GLU A 34 3.35 2.58 -0.25
N LYS A 35 4.37 1.79 -0.62
CA LYS A 35 5.74 2.31 -0.86
C LYS A 35 5.83 3.49 -1.84
N PHE A 36 4.84 3.62 -2.73
CA PHE A 36 4.77 4.71 -3.71
C PHE A 36 4.30 6.05 -3.12
N THR A 37 3.64 6.02 -1.95
CA THR A 37 3.09 7.21 -1.29
C THR A 37 4.18 8.22 -0.92
N VAL A 38 5.40 7.75 -0.59
CA VAL A 38 6.55 8.62 -0.31
C VAL A 38 6.88 9.50 -1.51
N GLU A 39 6.86 8.94 -2.72
CA GLU A 39 7.10 9.70 -3.96
C GLU A 39 5.99 10.70 -4.23
N LEU A 40 4.73 10.25 -4.09
CA LEU A 40 3.56 11.09 -4.29
C LEU A 40 3.56 12.31 -3.35
N LEU A 41 3.78 12.09 -2.06
CA LEU A 41 3.84 13.16 -1.07
C LEU A 41 5.02 14.09 -1.32
N ALA A 42 6.19 13.56 -1.69
CA ALA A 42 7.34 14.39 -2.01
C ALA A 42 7.05 15.34 -3.18
N GLY A 43 6.36 14.84 -4.22
CA GLY A 43 5.90 15.66 -5.35
C GLY A 43 4.89 16.73 -4.94
N LEU A 44 3.87 16.35 -4.17
CA LEU A 44 2.83 17.29 -3.69
C LEU A 44 3.41 18.39 -2.80
N ILE A 45 4.31 18.05 -1.86
CA ILE A 45 4.93 19.02 -0.95
C ILE A 45 5.87 19.95 -1.72
N SER A 46 6.67 19.42 -2.66
CA SER A 46 7.57 20.24 -3.47
C SER A 46 6.81 21.25 -4.33
N ALA A 47 5.65 20.86 -4.86
CA ALA A 47 4.78 21.74 -5.64
C ALA A 47 4.02 22.75 -4.76
N GLY A 48 3.52 22.33 -3.60
CA GLY A 48 2.70 23.16 -2.71
C GLY A 48 3.50 24.13 -1.84
N CYS A 49 4.78 23.83 -1.56
CA CYS A 49 5.64 24.62 -0.69
C CYS A 49 6.96 24.98 -1.39
N PRO A 50 6.95 25.87 -2.40
CA PRO A 50 8.17 26.30 -3.08
C PRO A 50 9.17 26.91 -2.08
N GLY A 51 10.39 26.37 -2.04
CA GLY A 51 11.46 26.80 -1.13
C GLY A 51 11.69 25.89 0.07
N LEU A 52 10.80 24.93 0.34
CA LEU A 52 11.07 23.85 1.30
C LEU A 52 11.87 22.74 0.63
N THR A 53 13.04 22.40 1.19
CA THR A 53 13.80 21.22 0.73
C THR A 53 13.09 19.95 1.18
N VAL A 54 12.59 19.18 0.22
CA VAL A 54 11.96 17.88 0.47
C VAL A 54 13.00 16.77 0.28
N VAL A 55 13.15 15.91 1.29
CA VAL A 55 14.07 14.76 1.26
C VAL A 55 13.26 13.49 1.54
N LYS A 56 13.44 12.48 0.69
CA LYS A 56 12.82 11.16 0.86
C LYS A 56 13.76 10.28 1.69
N THR A 57 13.19 9.48 2.59
CA THR A 57 13.95 8.41 3.25
C THR A 57 14.42 7.38 2.22
N SER A 58 15.65 6.90 2.37
CA SER A 58 16.15 5.74 1.63
C SER A 58 16.08 4.45 2.47
N LEU A 59 15.65 4.54 3.73
CA LEU A 59 15.50 3.39 4.61
C LEU A 59 14.32 2.54 4.15
N ASN A 60 14.60 1.30 3.80
CA ASN A 60 13.56 0.30 3.58
C ASN A 60 13.10 -0.25 4.93
N THR A 61 11.87 0.08 5.32
CA THR A 61 11.24 -0.39 6.57
C THR A 61 10.34 -1.61 6.35
N ASN A 62 10.40 -2.27 5.20
CA ASN A 62 9.63 -3.48 4.93
C ASN A 62 10.13 -4.62 5.83
N PRO A 63 9.32 -5.10 6.80
CA PRO A 63 9.73 -6.22 7.65
C PRO A 63 9.56 -7.57 6.94
N ILE A 64 8.85 -7.61 5.81
CA ILE A 64 8.51 -8.83 5.08
C ILE A 64 9.45 -8.99 3.88
N CYS A 65 10.28 -10.02 3.90
CA CYS A 65 11.10 -10.45 2.77
C CYS A 65 10.53 -11.72 2.17
N TYR A 66 10.00 -11.63 0.96
CA TYR A 66 9.64 -12.81 0.16
C TYR A 66 10.92 -13.37 -0.46
N ASP A 67 11.57 -14.32 0.23
CA ASP A 67 12.67 -15.11 -0.35
C ASP A 67 12.08 -16.05 -1.40
N ALA A 68 12.41 -15.83 -2.67
CA ALA A 68 12.11 -16.75 -3.75
C ALA A 68 13.22 -17.80 -3.82
N ARG A 69 13.21 -18.74 -2.88
CA ARG A 69 13.79 -20.06 -3.09
C ARG A 69 12.73 -21.01 -3.58
#